data_AF-A0A2M7KW06-F1
#
_entry.id   AF-A0A2M7KW06-F1
#
_cell.length_a   1.000
_cell.length_b   1.000
_cell.length_c   1.000
_cell.angle_alpha   90.00
_cell.angle_beta   90.00
_cell.angle_gamma   90.00
#
_symmetry.space_group_name_H-M   'P 1'
#
loop_
_entity.id
_entity.type
_entity.pdbx_description
1 polymer ?
#
loop_
_entity_poly.entity_id
_entity_poly.type
_entity_poly.pdbx_seq_one_letter_code
_entity_poly.pdbx_strand_id
1 'polypeptide(L)'
;MRRKPQSPQTLARLLTNPYWIPRFIARQTLIAMGGPAVRALTPARGLPERSAWDVLEAVSKHTSLQHAERYRTLLCPDCLTRFHEHKVALPDRSLPLYGCRNCFNSETVLGCPGEVVAVLDHKLIGYWRPAGDTLRVNALRRHPPFHFDRVEIVDATDKEVARLVVQAGNDPDARRRARRRQLAENEP
;
A
#
# COMPACT_ATOMS: atom_id res chain seq x y z
N MET A 1 10.80 -26.39 -7.12
CA MET A 1 10.38 -25.94 -5.77
C MET A 1 10.60 -24.43 -5.65
N ARG A 2 9.54 -23.61 -5.47
CA ARG A 2 9.71 -22.18 -5.19
C ARG A 2 10.15 -22.02 -3.72
N ARG A 3 11.33 -21.45 -3.47
CA ARG A 3 11.73 -21.09 -2.09
C ARG A 3 10.73 -20.07 -1.54
N LYS A 4 10.27 -20.28 -0.31
CA LYS A 4 9.43 -19.28 0.37
C LYS A 4 10.21 -17.96 0.44
N PRO A 5 9.58 -16.82 0.11
CA PRO A 5 10.24 -15.52 0.25
C PRO A 5 10.65 -15.33 1.72
N GLN A 6 11.89 -14.86 1.93
CA GLN A 6 12.37 -14.57 3.28
C GLN A 6 11.66 -13.32 3.82
N SER A 7 11.39 -13.29 5.12
CA SER A 7 10.80 -12.11 5.74
C SER A 7 11.79 -10.94 5.73
N PRO A 8 11.32 -9.68 5.62
CA PRO A 8 12.16 -8.49 5.71
C PRO A 8 13.06 -8.46 6.96
N GLN A 9 12.58 -8.97 8.10
CA GLN A 9 13.36 -9.04 9.34
C GLN A 9 14.52 -10.03 9.25
N THR A 10 14.31 -11.17 8.58
CA THR A 10 15.37 -12.16 8.34
C THR A 10 16.45 -11.56 7.43
N LEU A 11 16.04 -10.89 6.35
CA LEU A 11 16.96 -10.20 5.45
C LEU A 11 17.73 -9.08 6.15
N ALA A 12 17.08 -8.30 7.00
CA ALA A 12 17.73 -7.25 7.78
C ALA A 12 18.84 -7.81 8.69
N ARG A 13 18.59 -8.95 9.37
CA ARG A 13 19.63 -9.64 10.16
C ARG A 13 20.80 -10.12 9.31
N LEU A 14 20.57 -10.53 8.06
CA LEU A 14 21.65 -10.95 7.17
C LEU A 14 22.60 -9.80 6.78
N LEU A 15 22.24 -8.54 7.00
CA LEU A 15 23.15 -7.40 6.79
C LEU A 15 24.36 -7.42 7.74
N THR A 16 24.28 -8.14 8.86
CA THR A 16 25.40 -8.30 9.81
C THR A 16 26.20 -9.58 9.56
N ASN A 17 25.87 -10.35 8.52
CA ASN A 17 26.57 -11.60 8.22
C ASN A 17 28.05 -11.31 7.86
N PRO A 18 29.03 -12.08 8.37
CA PRO A 18 30.44 -11.82 8.08
C PRO A 18 30.76 -12.00 6.59
N TYR A 19 30.06 -12.90 5.90
CA TYR A 19 30.27 -13.16 4.49
C TYR A 19 29.60 -12.08 3.62
N TRP A 20 30.28 -11.71 2.54
CA TRP A 20 29.82 -10.64 1.67
C TRP A 20 28.60 -11.05 0.81
N ILE A 21 28.54 -12.30 0.34
CA ILE A 21 27.46 -12.78 -0.56
C ILE A 21 26.08 -12.68 0.10
N PRO A 22 25.85 -13.22 1.33
CA PRO A 22 24.54 -13.11 1.98
C PRO A 22 24.14 -11.67 2.27
N ARG A 23 25.09 -10.81 2.66
CA ARG A 23 24.85 -9.37 2.86
C ARG A 23 24.41 -8.69 1.57
N PHE A 24 25.11 -8.96 0.47
CA PHE A 24 24.79 -8.39 -0.83
C PHE A 24 23.39 -8.80 -1.28
N ILE A 25 23.07 -10.10 -1.22
CA ILE A 25 21.74 -10.61 -1.58
C ILE A 25 20.67 -9.95 -0.70
N ALA A 26 20.86 -9.94 0.62
CA ALA A 26 19.92 -9.34 1.55
C ALA A 26 19.67 -7.85 1.26
N ARG A 27 20.74 -7.09 1.01
CA ARG A 27 20.65 -5.68 0.61
C ARG A 27 19.81 -5.50 -0.65
N GLN A 28 20.11 -6.24 -1.72
CA GLN A 28 19.38 -6.11 -2.99
C GLN A 28 17.90 -6.51 -2.83
N THR A 29 17.61 -7.56 -2.07
CA THR A 29 16.23 -7.99 -1.81
C THR A 29 15.46 -6.94 -1.00
N LEU A 30 16.07 -6.35 0.04
CA LEU A 30 15.45 -5.28 0.82
C LEU A 30 15.16 -4.04 -0.05
N ILE A 31 16.08 -3.67 -0.96
CA ILE A 31 15.88 -2.56 -1.89
C ILE A 31 14.69 -2.84 -2.81
N ALA A 32 14.61 -4.04 -3.39
CA ALA A 32 13.54 -4.44 -4.30
C ALA A 32 12.16 -4.52 -3.59
N MET A 33 12.13 -4.95 -2.32
CA MET A 33 10.90 -4.95 -1.52
C MET A 33 10.36 -3.53 -1.30
N GLY A 34 11.25 -2.56 -1.08
CA GLY A 34 10.90 -1.17 -0.82
C GLY A 34 10.28 -0.94 0.56
N GLY A 35 9.05 -0.42 0.66
CA GLY A 35 8.50 0.00 1.95
C GLY A 35 8.33 -1.09 3.04
N PRO A 36 8.09 -2.38 2.75
CA PRO A 36 8.21 -3.45 3.74
C PRO A 36 9.60 -3.56 4.38
N ALA A 37 10.67 -3.24 3.63
CA ALA A 37 12.02 -3.20 4.18
C ALA A 37 12.20 -2.05 5.17
N VAL A 38 11.62 -0.88 4.90
CA VAL A 38 11.68 0.28 5.81
C VAL A 38 11.10 -0.06 7.18
N ARG A 39 9.95 -0.73 7.22
CA ARG A 39 9.33 -1.19 8.48
C ARG A 39 10.21 -2.18 9.24
N ALA A 40 11.01 -2.98 8.55
CA ALA A 40 11.91 -3.93 9.18
C ALA A 40 13.21 -3.29 9.67
N LEU A 41 13.71 -2.26 8.98
CA LEU A 41 14.97 -1.58 9.30
C LEU A 41 14.82 -0.50 10.37
N THR A 42 13.69 0.23 10.41
CA THR A 42 13.48 1.34 11.36
C THR A 42 13.53 0.92 12.84
N PRO A 43 12.96 -0.23 13.26
CA PRO A 43 13.01 -0.68 14.66
C PRO A 43 14.13 -1.68 14.96
N ALA A 44 15.00 -2.02 14.00
CA ALA A 44 15.91 -3.14 14.14
C ALA A 44 17.05 -2.88 15.13
N ARG A 45 16.82 -3.23 16.39
CA ARG A 45 17.87 -3.28 17.43
C ARG A 45 18.98 -4.25 17.00
N GLY A 46 20.23 -3.81 17.10
CA GLY A 46 21.42 -4.63 16.86
C GLY A 46 21.94 -4.66 15.42
N LEU A 47 21.34 -3.93 14.48
CA LEU A 47 21.97 -3.65 13.20
C LEU A 47 22.96 -2.48 13.35
N PRO A 48 24.14 -2.54 12.70
CA PRO A 48 24.98 -1.36 12.54
C PRO A 48 24.16 -0.27 11.84
N GLU A 49 24.00 0.88 12.51
CA GLU A 49 23.14 1.98 12.04
C GLU A 49 23.46 2.38 10.60
N ARG A 50 24.75 2.49 10.28
CA ARG A 50 25.23 2.81 8.94
C ARG A 50 24.72 1.84 7.86
N SER A 51 24.76 0.53 8.11
CA SER A 51 24.26 -0.46 7.15
C SER A 51 22.75 -0.35 6.94
N ALA A 52 21.99 -0.05 8.00
CA ALA A 52 20.56 0.17 7.88
C ALA A 52 20.26 1.45 7.09
N TRP A 53 20.96 2.54 7.36
CA TRP A 53 20.80 3.81 6.65
C TRP A 53 21.16 3.70 5.17
N ASP A 54 22.26 3.03 4.82
CA ASP A 54 22.65 2.80 3.42
C ASP A 54 21.56 2.05 2.63
N VAL A 55 20.85 1.12 3.28
CA VAL A 55 19.73 0.39 2.67
C VAL A 55 18.49 1.28 2.58
N LEU A 56 18.17 2.05 3.62
CA LEU A 56 17.04 2.99 3.61
C LEU A 56 17.20 4.07 2.52
N GLU A 57 18.41 4.59 2.34
CA GLU A 57 18.75 5.52 1.24
C GLU A 57 18.56 4.88 -0.13
N ALA A 58 19.04 3.65 -0.30
CA ALA A 58 18.87 2.93 -1.55
C ALA A 58 17.40 2.62 -1.84
N VAL A 59 16.60 2.25 -0.83
CA VAL A 59 15.15 2.07 -0.94
C VAL A 59 14.44 3.38 -1.30
N SER A 60 14.80 4.48 -0.63
CA SER A 60 14.26 5.82 -0.93
C SER A 60 14.53 6.21 -2.38
N LYS A 61 15.78 6.08 -2.84
CA LYS A 61 16.15 6.36 -4.23
C LYS A 61 15.40 5.45 -5.20
N HIS A 62 15.32 4.16 -4.91
CA HIS A 62 14.64 3.19 -5.76
C HIS A 62 13.15 3.51 -5.92
N THR A 63 12.43 3.71 -4.82
CA THR A 63 10.99 4.02 -4.86
C THR A 63 10.71 5.40 -5.47
N SER A 64 11.59 6.38 -5.25
CA SER A 64 11.48 7.71 -5.88
C SER A 64 11.59 7.61 -7.40
N LEU A 65 12.59 6.91 -7.91
CA LEU A 65 12.76 6.71 -9.36
C LEU A 65 11.56 5.99 -10.00
N GLN A 66 10.91 5.09 -9.28
CA GLN A 66 9.79 4.31 -9.81
C GLN A 66 8.44 5.03 -9.76
N HIS A 67 8.22 5.87 -8.74
CA HIS A 67 6.88 6.29 -8.35
C HIS A 67 6.71 7.78 -8.08
N ALA A 68 7.77 8.58 -7.92
CA ALA A 68 7.67 9.97 -7.45
C ALA A 68 6.74 10.85 -8.32
N GLU A 69 6.73 10.67 -9.63
CA GLU A 69 5.92 11.48 -10.54
C GLU A 69 4.45 11.06 -10.60
N ARG A 70 4.17 9.80 -10.24
CA ARG A 70 2.86 9.16 -10.48
C ARG A 70 2.19 8.61 -9.24
N TYR A 71 2.77 8.73 -8.05
CA TYR A 71 2.25 8.08 -6.84
C TYR A 71 0.77 8.43 -6.55
N ARG A 72 0.29 9.61 -6.99
CA ARG A 72 -1.11 10.02 -6.82
C ARG A 72 -2.10 9.18 -7.65
N THR A 73 -1.64 8.57 -8.74
CA THR A 73 -2.42 7.70 -9.63
C THR A 73 -2.15 6.21 -9.39
N LEU A 74 -1.33 5.86 -8.39
CA LEU A 74 -1.03 4.47 -8.04
C LEU A 74 -1.83 4.02 -6.82
N LEU A 75 -2.37 2.81 -6.90
CA LEU A 75 -3.03 2.10 -5.81
C LEU A 75 -2.22 0.87 -5.42
N CYS A 76 -2.27 0.53 -4.14
CA CYS A 76 -1.86 -0.80 -3.68
C CYS A 76 -2.91 -1.84 -4.10
N PRO A 77 -2.54 -2.93 -4.80
CA PRO A 77 -3.49 -3.98 -5.19
C PRO A 77 -4.19 -4.65 -4.00
N ASP A 78 -3.47 -4.81 -2.88
CA ASP A 78 -3.99 -5.51 -1.70
C ASP A 78 -4.84 -4.61 -0.80
N CYS A 79 -4.51 -3.33 -0.70
CA CYS A 79 -5.22 -2.38 0.18
C CYS A 79 -6.22 -1.51 -0.56
N LEU A 80 -6.10 -1.41 -1.90
CA LEU A 80 -6.81 -0.45 -2.75
C LEU A 80 -6.80 0.95 -2.13
N THR A 81 -5.60 1.37 -1.72
CA THR A 81 -5.34 2.68 -1.12
C THR A 81 -4.27 3.36 -1.95
N ARG A 82 -4.43 4.66 -2.20
CA ARG A 82 -3.46 5.45 -2.96
C ARG A 82 -2.08 5.41 -2.31
N PHE A 83 -1.07 5.43 -3.16
CA PHE A 83 0.30 5.62 -2.71
C PHE A 83 0.43 7.01 -2.08
N HIS A 84 1.38 7.10 -1.16
CA HIS A 84 1.66 8.31 -0.41
C HIS A 84 3.17 8.47 -0.30
N GLU A 85 3.62 9.73 -0.21
CA GLU A 85 5.00 10.04 0.16
C GLU A 85 5.13 9.92 1.68
N HIS A 86 5.84 8.90 2.13
CA HIS A 86 6.25 8.74 3.51
C HIS A 86 7.59 9.44 3.72
N LYS A 87 7.81 9.96 4.93
CA LYS A 87 9.11 10.50 5.34
C LYS A 87 9.75 9.57 6.34
N VAL A 88 10.91 9.02 6.00
CA VAL A 88 11.72 8.19 6.90
C VAL A 88 12.75 9.10 7.55
N ALA A 89 12.69 9.25 8.87
CA ALA A 89 13.65 10.06 9.60
C ALA A 89 14.98 9.30 9.78
N LEU A 90 16.07 9.95 9.42
CA LEU A 90 17.44 9.64 9.80
C LEU A 90 17.94 10.70 10.80
N PRO A 91 19.10 10.52 11.46
CA PRO A 91 19.56 11.48 12.47
C PRO A 91 19.72 12.92 11.97
N ASP A 92 20.10 13.12 10.71
CA ASP A 92 20.45 14.41 10.12
C ASP A 92 19.51 14.86 8.98
N ARG A 93 18.62 13.98 8.50
CA ARG A 93 17.74 14.26 7.35
C ARG A 93 16.51 13.37 7.31
N SER A 94 15.57 13.70 6.42
CA SER A 94 14.42 12.84 6.09
C SER A 94 14.51 12.36 4.66
N LEU A 95 14.25 11.08 4.43
CA LEU A 95 14.21 10.47 3.11
C LEU A 95 12.76 10.30 2.63
N PRO A 96 12.42 10.70 1.39
CA PRO A 96 11.11 10.40 0.81
C PRO A 96 11.01 8.92 0.44
N LEU A 97 9.87 8.31 0.69
CA LEU A 97 9.57 6.93 0.34
C LEU A 97 8.16 6.86 -0.25
N TYR A 98 8.02 6.28 -1.43
CA TYR A 98 6.73 6.17 -2.09
C TYR A 98 6.18 4.75 -1.95
N GLY A 99 5.00 4.62 -1.35
CA GLY A 99 4.36 3.33 -1.12
C GLY A 99 2.92 3.46 -0.64
N CYS A 100 2.23 2.33 -0.50
CA CYS A 100 0.89 2.25 0.05
C CYS A 100 0.82 2.98 1.40
N ARG A 101 -0.17 3.87 1.59
CA ARG A 101 -0.38 4.54 2.88
C ARG A 101 -0.60 3.57 4.04
N ASN A 102 -1.27 2.44 3.77
CA ASN A 102 -1.69 1.51 4.81
C ASN A 102 -0.63 0.43 5.13
N CYS A 103 -0.15 -0.28 4.10
CA CYS A 103 0.75 -1.42 4.30
C CYS A 103 2.22 -1.14 3.93
N PHE A 104 2.54 0.08 3.46
CA PHE A 104 3.86 0.46 2.94
C PHE A 104 4.33 -0.33 1.70
N ASN A 105 3.54 -1.25 1.13
CA ASN A 105 3.93 -1.94 -0.10
C ASN A 105 4.21 -0.95 -1.23
N SER A 106 5.35 -1.13 -1.90
CA SER A 106 5.80 -0.30 -3.02
C SER A 106 6.23 -1.12 -4.24
N GLU A 107 6.21 -2.45 -4.14
CA GLU A 107 6.65 -3.37 -5.19
C GLU A 107 5.53 -3.58 -6.22
N THR A 108 4.34 -3.98 -5.75
CA THR A 108 3.18 -4.21 -6.61
C THR A 108 2.28 -2.97 -6.64
N VAL A 109 1.97 -2.52 -7.87
CA VAL A 109 1.19 -1.30 -8.10
C VAL A 109 0.05 -1.56 -9.07
N LEU A 110 -1.05 -0.85 -8.86
CA LEU A 110 -2.19 -0.81 -9.76
C LEU A 110 -2.40 0.65 -10.20
N GLY A 111 -2.41 0.90 -11.51
CA GLY A 111 -2.70 2.23 -12.05
C GLY A 111 -4.18 2.56 -11.96
N CYS A 112 -4.51 3.74 -11.46
CA CYS A 112 -5.86 4.31 -11.38
C CYS A 112 -5.76 5.84 -11.43
N PRO A 113 -5.72 6.44 -12.64
CA PRO A 113 -5.57 7.88 -12.80
C PRO A 113 -6.79 8.66 -12.29
N GLY A 114 -7.99 8.12 -12.47
CA GLY A 114 -9.24 8.68 -12.00
C GLY A 114 -9.71 8.02 -10.71
N GLU A 115 -10.98 7.61 -10.67
CA GLU A 115 -11.70 7.28 -9.45
C GLU A 115 -11.74 5.79 -9.11
N VAL A 116 -11.76 5.46 -7.82
CA VAL A 116 -12.08 4.14 -7.31
C VAL A 116 -13.57 4.07 -6.99
N VAL A 117 -14.32 3.25 -7.70
CA VAL A 117 -15.77 3.11 -7.56
C VAL A 117 -16.07 1.82 -6.81
N ALA A 118 -16.72 1.91 -5.64
CA ALA A 118 -17.25 0.74 -4.95
C ALA A 118 -18.57 0.32 -5.63
N VAL A 119 -18.57 -0.81 -6.32
CA VAL A 119 -19.74 -1.33 -7.04
C VAL A 119 -20.37 -2.45 -6.24
N LEU A 120 -21.67 -2.31 -5.95
CA LEU A 120 -22.52 -3.34 -5.38
C LEU A 120 -23.32 -4.00 -6.52
N ASP A 121 -22.74 -5.07 -7.07
CA ASP A 121 -23.26 -5.82 -8.22
C ASP A 121 -22.90 -7.31 -8.11
N HIS A 122 -23.92 -8.16 -7.98
CA HIS A 122 -23.75 -9.62 -7.95
C HIS A 122 -23.19 -10.20 -9.27
N LYS A 123 -23.42 -9.52 -10.40
CA LYS A 123 -23.00 -9.96 -11.74
C LYS A 123 -21.57 -9.55 -12.07
N LEU A 124 -20.99 -8.60 -11.32
CA LEU A 124 -19.60 -8.20 -11.52
C LEU A 124 -18.65 -9.33 -11.11
N ILE A 125 -18.03 -9.97 -12.11
CA ILE A 125 -17.08 -11.07 -11.91
C ILE A 125 -15.73 -10.52 -11.45
N GLY A 126 -15.15 -11.13 -10.42
CA GLY A 126 -13.82 -10.77 -9.89
C GLY A 126 -13.89 -9.71 -8.78
N TYR A 127 -12.72 -9.29 -8.30
CA TYR A 127 -12.61 -8.30 -7.22
C TYR A 127 -12.64 -6.86 -7.72
N TRP A 128 -12.13 -6.61 -8.92
CA TRP A 128 -12.09 -5.29 -9.53
C TRP A 128 -11.94 -5.42 -11.05
N ARG A 129 -12.29 -4.34 -11.75
CA ARG A 129 -12.17 -4.20 -13.20
C ARG A 129 -11.81 -2.75 -13.55
N PRO A 130 -10.77 -2.51 -14.35
CA PRO A 130 -10.51 -1.18 -14.91
C PRO A 130 -11.61 -0.80 -15.91
N ALA A 131 -12.05 0.46 -15.90
CA ALA A 131 -13.02 1.02 -16.83
C ALA A 131 -12.64 2.47 -17.15
N GLY A 132 -11.90 2.66 -18.25
CA GLY A 132 -11.28 3.95 -18.57
C GLY A 132 -10.35 4.39 -17.44
N ASP A 133 -10.56 5.61 -16.95
CA ASP A 133 -9.78 6.17 -15.84
C ASP A 133 -10.25 5.71 -14.46
N THR A 134 -11.32 4.91 -14.38
CA THR A 134 -11.87 4.42 -13.12
C THR A 134 -11.47 2.98 -12.82
N LEU A 135 -11.31 2.67 -11.54
CA LEU A 135 -11.21 1.32 -11.04
C LEU A 135 -12.52 0.94 -10.34
N ARG A 136 -13.29 0.04 -10.97
CA ARG A 136 -14.52 -0.49 -10.39
C ARG A 136 -14.18 -1.67 -9.50
N VAL A 137 -14.54 -1.61 -8.23
CA VAL A 137 -14.23 -2.63 -7.22
C VAL A 137 -15.53 -3.28 -6.77
N ASN A 138 -15.64 -4.60 -6.87
CA ASN A 138 -16.80 -5.32 -6.38
C ASN A 138 -16.80 -5.32 -4.85
N ALA A 139 -17.61 -4.46 -4.24
CA ALA A 139 -17.69 -4.29 -2.80
C ALA A 139 -18.35 -5.50 -2.10
N LEU A 140 -19.20 -6.27 -2.80
CA LEU A 140 -19.81 -7.48 -2.25
C LEU A 140 -18.79 -8.60 -2.05
N ARG A 141 -17.78 -8.70 -2.93
CA ARG A 141 -16.72 -9.71 -2.86
C ARG A 141 -15.52 -9.28 -2.03
N ARG A 142 -15.37 -7.98 -1.77
CA ARG A 142 -14.22 -7.42 -1.07
C ARG A 142 -14.52 -7.28 0.43
N HIS A 143 -13.92 -8.14 1.25
CA HIS A 143 -14.16 -8.11 2.70
C HIS A 143 -13.47 -6.96 3.46
N PRO A 144 -12.19 -6.63 3.23
CA PRO A 144 -11.54 -5.55 3.96
C PRO A 144 -12.02 -4.17 3.47
N PRO A 145 -12.24 -3.20 4.38
CA PRO A 145 -12.52 -1.82 3.98
C PRO A 145 -11.41 -1.28 3.09
N PHE A 146 -11.80 -0.56 2.04
CA PHE A 146 -10.88 0.05 1.07
C PHE A 146 -11.23 1.51 0.81
N HIS A 147 -10.33 2.22 0.13
CA HIS A 147 -10.54 3.60 -0.25
C HIS A 147 -11.35 3.65 -1.55
N PHE A 148 -12.49 4.33 -1.54
CA PHE A 148 -13.33 4.57 -2.71
C PHE A 148 -13.78 6.03 -2.75
N ASP A 149 -14.04 6.51 -3.96
CA ASP A 149 -14.41 7.88 -4.30
C ASP A 149 -15.93 8.02 -4.45
N ARG A 150 -16.63 6.97 -4.91
CA ARG A 150 -18.10 6.90 -4.94
C ARG A 150 -18.60 5.46 -4.80
N VAL A 151 -19.91 5.31 -4.59
CA VAL A 151 -20.61 4.02 -4.56
C VAL A 151 -21.56 3.93 -5.74
N GLU A 152 -21.63 2.79 -6.40
CA GLU A 152 -22.64 2.47 -7.41
C GLU A 152 -23.40 1.21 -6.97
N ILE A 153 -24.73 1.33 -6.84
CA ILE A 153 -25.63 0.22 -6.51
C ILE A 153 -26.30 -0.22 -7.80
N VAL A 154 -26.00 -1.43 -8.27
CA VAL A 154 -26.51 -1.95 -9.54
C VAL A 154 -27.43 -3.15 -9.30
N ASP A 155 -26.93 -4.14 -8.55
CA ASP A 155 -27.64 -5.38 -8.23
C ASP A 155 -27.18 -5.85 -6.84
N ALA A 156 -27.86 -5.33 -5.81
CA ALA A 156 -27.59 -5.63 -4.41
C ALA A 156 -28.85 -5.47 -3.56
N THR A 157 -28.90 -6.21 -2.45
CA THR A 157 -29.98 -6.14 -1.47
C THR A 157 -29.78 -4.99 -0.48
N ASP A 158 -30.86 -4.48 0.12
CA ASP A 158 -30.81 -3.47 1.19
C ASP A 158 -29.86 -3.88 2.33
N LYS A 159 -29.83 -5.18 2.65
CA LYS A 159 -28.94 -5.74 3.67
C LYS A 159 -27.46 -5.58 3.31
N GLU A 160 -27.11 -5.65 2.03
CA GLU A 160 -25.73 -5.49 1.56
C GLU A 160 -25.33 -4.02 1.48
N VAL A 161 -26.24 -3.16 1.06
CA VAL A 161 -26.08 -1.71 1.14
C VAL A 161 -25.84 -1.30 2.59
N ALA A 162 -26.70 -1.74 3.52
CA ALA A 162 -26.56 -1.47 4.94
C ALA A 162 -25.22 -2.01 5.50
N ARG A 163 -24.78 -3.20 5.06
CA ARG A 163 -23.48 -3.76 5.45
C ARG A 163 -22.33 -2.85 5.01
N LEU A 164 -22.34 -2.36 3.77
CA LEU A 164 -21.32 -1.44 3.28
C LEU A 164 -21.28 -0.16 4.12
N VAL A 165 -22.44 0.43 4.43
CA VAL A 165 -22.56 1.63 5.28
C VAL A 165 -21.95 1.39 6.66
N VAL A 166 -22.30 0.27 7.31
CA VAL A 166 -21.75 -0.10 8.63
C VAL A 166 -20.24 -0.31 8.56
N GLN A 167 -19.74 -1.01 7.54
CA GLN A 167 -18.30 -1.21 7.34
C GLN A 167 -17.56 0.12 7.09
N ALA A 168 -18.19 1.02 6.33
CA ALA A 168 -17.63 2.33 6.04
C ALA A 168 -17.58 3.22 7.29
N GLY A 169 -18.60 3.16 8.14
CA GLY A 169 -18.67 3.86 9.42
C GLY A 169 -17.69 3.33 10.47
N ASN A 170 -17.49 2.00 10.49
CA ASN A 170 -16.59 1.30 11.42
C ASN A 170 -15.18 1.07 10.87
N ASP A 171 -14.83 1.70 9.75
CA ASP A 171 -13.50 1.55 9.15
C ASP A 171 -12.42 2.03 10.13
N PRO A 172 -11.39 1.25 10.48
CA PRO A 172 -10.37 1.65 11.46
C PRO A 172 -9.55 2.87 11.01
N ASP A 173 -9.46 3.15 9.71
CA ASP A 173 -8.73 4.28 9.16
C ASP A 173 -9.53 5.58 9.28
N ALA A 174 -9.15 6.42 10.24
CA ALA A 174 -9.81 7.70 10.52
C ALA A 174 -9.83 8.65 9.30
N ARG A 175 -8.80 8.61 8.43
CA ARG A 175 -8.77 9.45 7.22
C ARG A 175 -9.80 8.98 6.20
N ARG A 176 -9.99 7.66 6.05
CA ARG A 176 -11.06 7.13 5.19
C ARG A 176 -12.43 7.52 5.74
N ARG A 177 -12.66 7.37 7.05
CA ARG A 177 -13.92 7.80 7.68
C ARG A 177 -14.22 9.27 7.45
N ALA A 178 -13.25 10.15 7.73
CA ALA A 178 -13.42 11.60 7.56
C ALA A 178 -13.79 11.97 6.12
N ARG A 179 -13.11 11.37 5.14
CA ARG A 179 -13.42 11.61 3.73
C ARG A 179 -14.82 11.13 3.33
N ARG A 180 -15.26 9.96 3.81
CA ARG A 180 -16.61 9.45 3.47
C ARG A 180 -17.72 10.33 4.03
N ARG A 181 -17.51 10.95 5.20
CA ARG A 181 -18.45 11.96 5.73
C ARG A 181 -18.56 13.15 4.79
N GLN A 182 -17.43 13.67 4.30
CA GLN A 182 -17.42 14.74 3.32
C GLN A 182 -18.16 14.36 2.03
N LEU A 183 -18.02 13.12 1.55
CA LEU A 183 -18.76 12.66 0.36
C LEU A 183 -20.27 12.67 0.60
N ALA A 184 -20.72 12.18 1.77
CA ALA A 184 -22.14 12.18 2.13
C ALA A 184 -22.73 13.58 2.35
N GLU A 185 -21.91 14.54 2.78
CA GLU A 185 -22.32 15.95 2.96
C GLU A 185 -22.41 16.74 1.64
N ASN A 186 -21.74 16.26 0.58
CA ASN A 186 -21.66 16.95 -0.72
C ASN A 186 -22.56 16.30 -1.79
N GLU A 187 -23.36 15.30 -1.45
CA GLU A 187 -24.41 14.79 -2.35
C GLU A 187 -25.64 15.72 -2.27
N PRO A 188 -26.03 16.37 -3.39
CA PRO A 188 -27.18 17.28 -3.44
C PRO A 188 -28.53 16.55 -3.33
#